data_AF-A0A535AVQ2-F1
#
_entry.id   AF-A0A535AVQ2-F1
#
_cell.length_a   1.000
_cell.length_b   1.000
_cell.length_c   1.000
_cell.angle_alpha   90.00
_cell.angle_beta   90.00
_cell.angle_gamma   90.00
#
_symmetry.space_group_name_H-M   'P 1'
#
loop_
_entity.id
_entity.type
_entity.pdbx_description
1 polymer ?
#
loop_
_entity_poly.entity_id
_entity_poly.type
_entity_poly.pdbx_seq_one_letter_code
_entity_poly.pdbx_strand_id
1 'polypeptide(L)'
;GYVAMASTAAGVGGSSQFYINVNDNSGSLDGKYAVFGKVIVGMDAANALANLPTTNQYPNALNQPADPSHAMLISVTISNSQ
;
A
#
# COMPACT_ATOMS: atom_id res chain seq x y z
N GLY A 1 6.21 -4.16 6.64
CA GLY A 1 6.15 -2.72 6.36
C GLY A 1 7.10 -2.24 5.28
N TYR A 2 7.32 -3.00 4.21
CA TYR A 2 8.01 -2.49 3.02
C TYR A 2 7.00 -1.80 2.10
N VAL A 3 7.45 -0.75 1.40
CA VAL A 3 6.64 0.02 0.44
C VAL A 3 7.13 -0.31 -0.97
N ALA A 4 6.20 -0.71 -1.83
CA ALA A 4 6.50 -1.15 -3.18
C ALA A 4 5.50 -0.59 -4.20
N MET A 5 5.94 -0.53 -5.46
CA MET A 5 5.13 -0.07 -6.58
C MET A 5 4.08 -1.10 -6.95
N ALA A 6 2.81 -0.69 -7.04
CA ALA A 6 1.77 -1.49 -7.66
C ALA A 6 1.84 -1.36 -9.18
N SER A 7 1.51 -2.43 -9.89
CA SER A 7 1.46 -2.45 -11.35
C SER A 7 0.40 -3.43 -11.84
N THR A 8 0.11 -3.40 -13.14
CA THR A 8 -0.91 -4.25 -13.75
C THR A 8 -0.51 -5.73 -13.83
N ALA A 9 0.79 -6.03 -13.78
CA ALA A 9 1.32 -7.39 -13.73
C ALA A 9 2.76 -7.45 -13.18
N ALA A 10 3.18 -8.62 -12.72
CA ALA A 10 4.55 -8.86 -12.28
C ALA A 10 5.58 -8.45 -13.34
N GLY A 11 6.63 -7.73 -12.93
CA GLY A 11 7.67 -7.24 -13.84
C GLY A 11 7.26 -6.05 -14.72
N VAL A 12 6.00 -5.60 -14.65
CA VAL A 12 5.54 -4.36 -15.30
C VAL A 12 5.78 -3.18 -14.36
N GLY A 13 6.27 -2.06 -14.90
CA GLY A 13 6.46 -0.83 -14.14
C GLY A 13 5.15 -0.28 -13.58
N GLY A 14 5.19 0.24 -12.35
CA GLY A 14 4.08 0.99 -11.75
C GLY A 14 4.10 2.46 -12.19
N SER A 15 2.93 3.12 -12.13
CA SER A 15 2.83 4.56 -12.34
C SER A 15 2.88 5.31 -11.00
N SER A 16 1.74 5.51 -10.35
CA SER A 16 1.61 6.27 -9.10
C SER A 16 1.07 5.44 -7.93
N GLN A 17 0.52 4.25 -8.20
CA GLN A 17 0.00 3.39 -7.15
C GLN A 17 1.13 2.69 -6.41
N PHE A 18 1.03 2.66 -5.08
CA PHE A 18 1.93 1.93 -4.20
C PHE A 18 1.13 1.14 -3.16
N TYR A 19 1.79 0.19 -2.51
CA TYR A 19 1.23 -0.55 -1.38
C TYR A 19 2.24 -0.68 -0.25
N ILE A 20 1.73 -0.95 0.95
CA ILE A 20 2.53 -1.24 2.15
C ILE A 20 2.29 -2.70 2.55
N ASN A 21 3.34 -3.50 2.59
CA ASN A 21 3.26 -4.87 3.10
C ASN A 21 3.02 -4.85 4.62
N VAL A 22 1.86 -5.30 5.09
CA VAL A 22 1.55 -5.45 6.52
C VAL A 22 2.03 -6.78 7.12
N ASN A 23 2.32 -7.76 6.26
CA ASN A 23 2.89 -9.06 6.60
C ASN A 23 4.13 -9.34 5.73
N ASP A 24 4.84 -10.45 6.00
CA ASP A 24 5.87 -10.96 5.09
C ASP A 24 5.20 -11.60 3.85
N ASN A 25 5.49 -11.02 2.69
CA ASN A 25 4.98 -11.45 1.39
C ASN A 25 6.12 -11.81 0.41
N SER A 26 7.35 -11.99 0.93
CA SER A 26 8.57 -12.21 0.14
C SER A 26 8.42 -13.36 -0.87
N GLY A 27 7.89 -14.51 -0.43
CA GLY A 27 7.70 -15.68 -1.31
C GLY A 27 6.77 -15.45 -2.51
N SER A 28 5.93 -14.41 -2.47
CA SER A 28 4.95 -14.13 -3.52
C SER A 28 5.31 -12.91 -4.36
N LEU A 29 5.96 -11.90 -3.79
CA LEU A 29 6.13 -10.57 -4.39
C LEU A 29 7.58 -10.22 -4.74
N ASP A 30 8.57 -10.86 -4.13
CA ASP A 30 9.97 -10.54 -4.38
C ASP A 30 10.34 -10.85 -5.84
N GLY A 31 11.14 -9.96 -6.44
CA GLY A 31 11.50 -10.01 -7.86
C GLY A 31 10.39 -9.62 -8.84
N LYS A 32 9.15 -9.39 -8.36
CA LYS A 32 8.00 -9.03 -9.22
C LYS A 32 7.61 -7.55 -9.14
N TYR A 33 7.78 -6.94 -7.97
CA TYR A 33 7.40 -5.56 -7.70
C TYR A 33 8.57 -4.81 -7.06
N ALA A 34 8.82 -3.58 -7.53
CA ALA A 34 9.94 -2.78 -7.06
C ALA A 34 9.65 -2.22 -5.65
N VAL A 35 10.43 -2.69 -4.67
CA VAL A 35 10.46 -2.10 -3.32
C VAL A 35 11.30 -0.82 -3.37
N PHE A 36 10.74 0.30 -2.91
CA PHE A 36 11.41 1.61 -2.93
C PHE A 36 11.45 2.29 -1.56
N GLY A 37 10.81 1.71 -0.54
CA GLY A 37 10.79 2.29 0.79
C GLY A 37 10.46 1.28 1.88
N LYS A 38 10.55 1.73 3.13
CA LYS A 38 10.17 0.97 4.32
C LYS A 38 9.59 1.93 5.35
N VAL A 39 8.50 1.52 5.99
CA VAL A 39 7.94 2.21 7.15
C VAL A 39 8.93 2.09 8.30
N ILE A 40 9.49 3.22 8.74
CA ILE A 40 10.42 3.29 9.88
C ILE A 40 9.73 3.66 11.20
N VAL A 41 8.60 4.37 11.11
CA VAL A 41 7.73 4.79 12.22
C VAL A 41 6.28 4.75 11.72
N GLY A 42 5.32 4.46 12.60
CA GLY A 42 3.88 4.53 12.27
C GLY A 42 3.30 3.27 11.60
N MET A 43 3.89 2.09 11.83
CA MET A 43 3.37 0.83 11.29
C MET A 43 2.00 0.46 11.89
N ASP A 44 1.73 0.90 13.11
CA ASP A 44 0.42 0.82 13.76
C ASP A 44 -0.68 1.55 12.98
N ALA A 45 -0.39 2.72 12.41
CA ALA A 45 -1.33 3.42 11.54
C ALA A 45 -1.63 2.63 10.26
N ALA A 46 -0.62 2.04 9.62
CA ALA A 46 -0.80 1.16 8.46
C ALA A 46 -1.64 -0.08 8.82
N ASN A 47 -1.41 -0.67 10.00
CA ASN A 47 -2.20 -1.80 10.50
C ASN A 47 -3.65 -1.39 10.83
N ALA A 48 -3.88 -0.20 11.37
CA ALA A 48 -5.23 0.30 11.62
C ALA A 48 -6.02 0.46 10.31
N LEU A 49 -5.40 1.03 9.28
CA LEU A 49 -5.99 1.14 7.94
C LEU A 49 -6.33 -0.24 7.34
N ALA A 50 -5.42 -1.21 7.47
CA ALA A 50 -5.62 -2.56 6.95
C ALA A 50 -6.77 -3.33 7.64
N ASN A 51 -7.19 -2.91 8.83
CA ASN A 51 -8.30 -3.51 9.59
C ASN A 51 -9.63 -2.77 9.42
N LEU A 52 -9.70 -1.71 8.60
CA LEU A 52 -10.97 -1.03 8.33
C LEU A 52 -11.94 -1.99 7.62
N PRO A 53 -13.25 -1.90 7.90
CA PRO A 53 -14.25 -2.66 7.16
C PRO A 53 -14.17 -2.40 5.66
N THR A 54 -14.26 -3.46 4.85
CA THR A 54 -14.20 -3.35 3.39
C THR A 54 -15.50 -3.80 2.72
N THR A 55 -15.72 -3.34 1.49
CA THR A 55 -16.86 -3.69 0.64
C THR A 55 -16.39 -4.17 -0.74
N ASN A 56 -17.21 -5.03 -1.36
CA ASN A 56 -17.06 -5.52 -2.73
C ASN A 56 -18.18 -5.01 -3.64
N GLN A 57 -18.83 -3.90 -3.29
CA GLN A 57 -19.95 -3.34 -4.06
C GLN A 57 -19.57 -2.87 -5.48
N TYR A 58 -18.27 -2.69 -5.75
CA TYR A 58 -17.77 -2.23 -7.04
C TYR A 58 -17.21 -3.41 -7.87
N PRO A 59 -17.77 -3.72 -9.06
CA PRO A 59 -17.40 -4.91 -9.83
C PRO A 59 -15.91 -5.01 -10.19
N ASN A 60 -15.25 -3.88 -10.39
CA ASN A 60 -13.83 -3.82 -10.80
C ASN A 60 -12.90 -3.32 -9.68
N ALA A 61 -13.40 -3.19 -8.45
CA ALA A 61 -12.64 -2.70 -7.30
C ALA A 61 -13.10 -3.43 -6.04
N LEU A 62 -12.46 -4.56 -5.78
CA LEU A 62 -12.70 -5.35 -4.58
C LEU A 62 -11.99 -4.74 -3.37
N ASN A 63 -12.45 -5.10 -2.18
CA ASN A 63 -11.86 -4.77 -0.88
C ASN A 63 -11.62 -3.26 -0.67
N GLN A 64 -12.54 -2.43 -1.17
CA GLN A 64 -12.47 -0.98 -0.91
C GLN A 64 -12.90 -0.69 0.53
N PRO A 65 -12.32 0.30 1.22
CA PRO A 65 -12.85 0.75 2.51
C PRO A 65 -14.34 1.07 2.40
N ALA A 66 -15.16 0.53 3.31
CA ALA A 66 -16.59 0.76 3.33
C ALA A 66 -16.93 2.24 3.53
N ASP A 67 -16.08 2.94 4.29
CA ASP A 67 -16.06 4.40 4.42
C ASP A 67 -14.67 4.95 4.03
N PRO A 68 -14.50 5.48 2.82
CA PRO A 68 -13.23 6.02 2.34
C PRO A 68 -12.70 7.21 3.16
N SER A 69 -13.55 7.93 3.89
CA SER A 69 -13.12 9.09 4.67
C SER A 69 -12.18 8.73 5.83
N HIS A 70 -12.20 7.47 6.27
CA HIS A 70 -11.28 6.92 7.27
C HIS A 70 -9.95 6.41 6.68
N ALA A 71 -9.78 6.45 5.35
CA ALA A 71 -8.61 5.91 4.65
C ALA A 71 -8.04 6.90 3.62
N MET A 72 -7.70 8.12 4.07
CA MET A 72 -7.23 9.19 3.20
C MET A 72 -5.75 9.54 3.42
N LEU A 73 -5.05 9.81 2.31
CA LEU A 73 -3.75 10.48 2.33
C LEU A 73 -3.98 12.00 2.22
N ILE A 74 -3.88 12.71 3.34
CA ILE A 74 -4.21 14.15 3.42
C ILE A 74 -3.06 15.03 2.90
N SER A 75 -1.83 14.69 3.26
CA SER A 75 -0.64 15.40 2.82
C SER A 75 0.58 14.47 2.79
N VAL A 76 1.57 14.84 1.99
CA VAL A 76 2.87 14.18 1.94
C VAL A 76 3.93 15.25 2.18
N THR A 77 4.79 15.02 3.15
CA THR A 77 5.98 15.86 3.38
C THR A 77 7.22 15.06 3.02
N ILE A 78 8.00 15.58 2.10
CA ILE A 78 9.28 14.98 1.72
C ILE A 78 10.37 15.69 2.52
N SER A 79 10.96 14.99 3.47
CA SER A 79 12.13 15.43 4.21
C SER A 79 13.38 14.76 3.63
N ASN A 80 14.32 15.55 3.13
CA ASN A 80 15.62 15.03 2.76
C ASN A 80 16.45 14.89 4.03
N SER A 81 16.85 13.66 4.36
CA SER A 81 17.95 13.46 5.31
C SER A 81 19.24 13.82 4.58
N GLN A 82 19.93 14.88 5.03
CA GLN A 82 21.32 15.13 4.65
C GLN A 82 22.23 14.05 5.24
#